data_AF-A0A553E0N9-F1
#
_entry.id   AF-A0A553E0N9-F1
#
_cell.length_a   1.000
_cell.length_b   1.000
_cell.length_c   1.000
_cell.angle_alpha   90.00
_cell.angle_beta   90.00
_cell.angle_gamma   90.00
#
_symmetry.space_group_name_H-M   'P 1'
#
loop_
_entity.id
_entity.type
_entity.pdbx_description
1 polymer ?
#
loop_
_entity_poly.entity_id
_entity_poly.type
_entity_poly.pdbx_seq_one_letter_code
_entity_poly.pdbx_strand_id
1 'polypeptide(L)' 'MTQLIFKNDLEKNKLDALLHFLKTWNIDAELKTSTPKDKKRQSEFSLSSGIWKDYDMDAKELREKAWSR' A
#
# COMPACT_ATOMS: atom_id res chain seq x y z
N MET A 1 26.74 -2.87 -17.48
CA MET A 1 25.36 -2.50 -17.12
C MET A 1 25.41 -1.40 -16.08
N THR A 2 24.99 -0.19 -16.41
CA THR A 2 25.02 0.99 -15.53
C THR A 2 23.64 1.20 -14.91
N GLN A 3 23.58 1.51 -13.62
CA GLN A 3 22.31 1.75 -12.90
C GLN A 3 22.31 3.17 -12.32
N LEU A 4 21.22 3.90 -12.56
CA LEU A 4 20.97 5.21 -11.98
C LEU A 4 20.00 5.05 -10.81
N ILE A 5 20.46 5.37 -9.59
CA ILE A 5 19.63 5.33 -8.38
C ILE A 5 19.30 6.76 -7.99
N PHE A 6 18.00 7.09 -8.02
CA PHE A 6 17.52 8.39 -7.59
C PHE A 6 17.27 8.38 -6.08
N LYS A 7 17.81 9.38 -5.36
CA LYS A 7 17.63 9.51 -3.90
C LYS A 7 16.23 9.97 -3.51
N ASN A 8 15.57 10.71 -4.39
CA ASN A 8 14.24 11.29 -4.17
C ASN A 8 13.28 10.76 -5.23
N ASP A 9 12.00 10.78 -4.89
CA ASP A 9 10.96 10.50 -5.86
C ASP A 9 10.95 11.62 -6.91
N LEU A 10 11.14 11.25 -8.18
CA LEU A 10 11.18 12.19 -9.28
C LEU A 10 9.80 12.28 -9.91
N GLU A 11 9.37 13.50 -10.20
CA GLU A 11 8.17 13.73 -10.99
C GLU A 11 8.26 12.98 -12.32
N LYS A 12 7.15 12.35 -12.71
CA LYS A 12 7.05 11.52 -13.92
C LYS A 12 7.57 12.24 -15.17
N ASN A 13 7.24 13.52 -15.32
CA ASN A 13 7.69 14.33 -16.47
C ASN A 13 9.22 14.40 -16.59
N LYS A 14 9.95 14.43 -15.47
CA LYS A 14 11.42 14.46 -15.46
C LYS A 14 12.01 13.10 -15.81
N LEU A 15 11.38 12.01 -15.37
CA LEU A 15 11.75 10.64 -15.76
C LEU A 15 11.53 10.40 -17.25
N ASP A 16 10.39 10.86 -17.79
CA ASP A 16 10.08 10.72 -19.22
C ASP A 16 11.09 11.49 -20.07
N ALA A 17 11.46 12.72 -19.69
CA ALA A 17 12.50 13.49 -20.38
C ALA A 17 13.86 12.78 -20.37
N LEU A 18 14.24 12.17 -19.25
CA LEU A 18 15.48 11.40 -19.12
C LEU A 18 15.47 10.14 -20.00
N LEU A 19 14.37 9.39 -20.00
CA LEU A 19 14.21 8.22 -20.86
C LEU A 19 14.29 8.59 -22.35
N HIS A 20 13.67 9.70 -22.75
CA HIS A 20 13.78 10.21 -24.11
C HIS A 20 15.22 10.58 -24.47
N PHE A 21 15.94 11.23 -23.58
CA PHE A 21 17.35 11.57 -23.77
C PHE A 21 18.24 10.32 -23.91
N LEU A 22 18.04 9.29 -23.09
CA LEU A 22 18.80 8.04 -23.19
C LEU A 22 18.49 7.32 -24.51
N LYS A 23 17.23 7.36 -24.95
CA LYS A 23 16.79 6.79 -26.22
C LYS A 23 17.41 7.48 -27.43
N THR A 24 17.56 8.81 -27.43
CA THR A 24 18.21 9.52 -28.54
C THR A 24 19.69 9.17 -28.65
N TRP A 25 20.31 8.76 -27.55
CA TRP A 25 21.69 8.27 -27.51
C TRP A 25 21.81 6.77 -27.80
N ASN A 26 20.69 6.12 -28.16
CA ASN A 26 20.60 4.70 -28.45
C ASN A 26 21.04 3.81 -27.27
N ILE A 27 20.77 4.28 -26.04
CA ILE A 27 21.05 3.56 -24.80
C ILE A 27 19.75 2.88 -24.35
N ASP A 28 19.78 1.55 -24.29
CA ASP A 28 18.70 0.77 -23.72
C ASP A 28 18.65 0.95 -22.21
N ALA A 29 17.53 1.50 -21.72
CA ALA A 29 17.32 1.78 -20.31
C ALA A 29 16.02 1.11 -19.83
N GLU A 30 16.09 0.42 -18.68
CA GLU A 30 14.94 -0.17 -18.01
C GLU A 30 14.61 0.62 -16.74
N LEU A 31 13.35 1.04 -16.59
CA LEU A 31 12.87 1.70 -15.38
C LEU A 31 12.37 0.67 -14.37
N LYS A 32 13.11 0.50 -13.27
CA LYS A 32 12.65 -0.30 -12.11
C LYS A 32 12.02 0.61 -11.06
N THR A 33 10.70 0.75 -11.09
CA THR A 33 9.97 1.38 -10.00
C THR A 33 9.79 0.37 -8.86
N SER A 34 10.68 0.40 -7.87
CA SER A 34 10.41 -0.26 -6.59
C SER A 34 9.41 0.60 -5.82
N THR A 35 8.15 0.64 -6.25
CA THR A 35 7.10 1.20 -5.42
C THR A 35 7.10 0.37 -4.13
N PRO A 36 7.37 0.94 -2.94
CA PRO A 36 7.09 0.22 -1.71
C PRO A 36 5.59 -0.06 -1.76
N LYS A 37 5.24 -1.32 -1.97
CA LYS A 37 3.86 -1.81 -1.97
C LYS A 37 3.24 -1.21 -0.72
N ASP A 38 2.25 -0.31 -0.88
CA ASP A 38 1.56 0.30 0.25
C ASP A 38 1.30 -0.81 1.25
N LYS A 39 1.87 -0.68 2.46
CA LYS A 39 1.60 -1.63 3.53
C LYS A 39 0.11 -1.53 3.75
N LYS A 40 -0.67 -2.42 3.10
CA LYS A 40 -2.08 -2.61 3.42
C LYS A 40 -2.09 -2.72 4.93
N ARG A 41 -2.72 -1.75 5.61
CA ARG A 41 -2.87 -1.78 7.06
C ARG A 41 -3.35 -3.19 7.38
N GLN A 42 -2.49 -4.00 7.98
CA GLN A 42 -2.88 -5.29 8.48
C GLN A 42 -3.81 -4.94 9.63
N SER A 43 -5.10 -4.83 9.35
CA SER A 43 -6.11 -4.76 10.40
C SER A 43 -5.92 -6.02 11.22
N GLU A 44 -5.62 -5.88 12.50
CA GLU A 44 -5.57 -6.99 13.45
C GLU A 44 -6.86 -7.80 13.29
N PHE A 45 -6.71 -9.00 12.74
CA PHE A 45 -7.83 -9.88 12.52
C PHE A 45 -8.17 -10.49 13.89
N SER A 46 -9.09 -9.85 14.63
CA SER A 46 -9.59 -10.44 15.86
C SER A 46 -10.56 -11.57 15.50
N LEU A 47 -10.43 -12.73 16.17
CA LEU A 47 -11.35 -13.87 16.00
C LEU A 47 -12.83 -13.48 16.23
N SER A 48 -13.07 -12.44 17.03
CA SER A 48 -14.40 -11.88 17.29
C SER A 48 -14.96 -11.02 16.14
N SER A 49 -14.12 -10.51 15.25
CA SER A 49 -14.55 -9.61 14.17
C SER A 49 -15.25 -10.34 13.03
N GLY A 50 -15.15 -11.66 12.91
CA GLY A 50 -15.76 -12.39 11.78
C GLY A 50 -17.24 -12.70 11.95
N ILE A 51 -17.67 -13.05 13.16
CA ILE A 51 -19.03 -13.56 13.42
C ILE A 51 -20.02 -12.42 13.68
N TRP A 52 -19.54 -11.30 14.23
CA TRP A 52 -20.39 -10.21 14.70
C TRP A 52 -20.37 -8.96 13.81
N LYS A 53 -19.58 -8.95 12.73
CA LYS A 53 -19.44 -7.76 11.87
C LYS A 53 -20.70 -7.39 11.09
N ASP A 54 -21.56 -8.36 10.82
CA ASP A 54 -22.84 -8.14 10.14
C ASP A 54 -24.01 -7.93 11.14
N TYR A 55 -23.72 -7.99 12.45
CA TYR A 55 -24.69 -7.72 13.50
C TYR A 55 -24.47 -6.29 14.02
N ASP A 56 -25.53 -5.47 14.00
CA ASP A 56 -25.54 -4.13 14.62
C ASP A 56 -25.71 -4.25 16.14
N MET A 57 -24.77 -4.94 16.80
CA MET A 57 -24.79 -5.17 18.24
C MET A 57 -23.42 -4.92 18.85
N ASP A 58 -23.39 -4.04 19.85
CA ASP A 58 -22.19 -3.75 20.61
C ASP A 58 -21.92 -4.86 21.65
N ALA A 59 -20.64 -5.22 21.82
CA ALA A 59 -20.20 -6.24 22.77
C ALA A 59 -20.56 -5.86 24.22
N LYS A 60 -20.64 -4.56 24.51
CA LYS A 60 -21.06 -4.05 25.82
C LYS A 60 -22.54 -4.35 26.10
N GLU A 61 -23.41 -4.14 25.12
CA GLU A 61 -24.85 -4.42 25.24
C GLU A 61 -25.14 -5.92 25.43
N LEU A 62 -24.41 -6.79 24.73
CA LEU A 62 -24.52 -8.25 24.93
C LEU A 62 -24.15 -8.66 26.35
N ARG A 63 -23.11 -8.05 26.91
CA ARG A 63 -22.65 -8.35 28.26
C ARG A 63 -23.67 -7.90 29.30
N GLU A 64 -24.24 -6.71 29.13
CA GLU A 64 -25.31 -6.20 30.00
C GLU A 64 -26.55 -7.08 29.95
N LYS A 65 -27.03 -7.47 28.75
CA LYS A 65 -28.19 -8.38 28.61
C LYS A 65 -27.96 -9.78 29.17
N ALA A 66 -26.75 -10.31 29.05
CA ALA A 66 -26.45 -11.67 29.55
C ALA A 66 -26.28 -11.72 31.08
N TRP A 67 -25.89 -10.60 31.70
CA TRP A 67 -25.56 -10.53 33.13
C TRP A 67 -26.55 -9.70 33.95
N SER A 68 -27.58 -9.12 33.33
CA SER A 68 -28.71 -8.51 34.04
C SER A 68 -29.52 -9.60 34.74
N ARG A 69 -29.21 -9.82 36.02
CA ARG A 69 -30.11 -10.45 37.00
C ARG A 69 -30.82 -9.38 37.80
#